data_AF-A0A5W4VC47-F1
#
_entry.id   AF-A0A5W4VC47-F1
#
_cell.length_a   1.000
_cell.length_b   1.000
_cell.length_c   1.000
_cell.angle_alpha   90.00
_cell.angle_beta   90.00
_cell.angle_gamma   90.00
#
_symmetry.space_group_name_H-M   'P 1'
#
loop_
_entity.id
_entity.type
_entity.pdbx_description
1 polymer ?
#
loop_
_entity_poly.entity_id
_entity_poly.type
_entity_poly.pdbx_seq_one_letter_code
_entity_poly.pdbx_strand_id
1 'polypeptide(L)'
;MLILLGYLVVIGTVFGGYVMTGGHLGALYQPAELVIIGGAGIGAFIVGNNGKAIKGTMKAIPLLFRRSKYTKSMYMDLLALLYRLMAKSRQQGMFSLERDIENPKESEIFASYPRILADAVMLDFIVDYLRLIISGNMNTFEIEALMDEEIETHESEAEVPANSLAMVGDSLPAFGIVA
;
A
#
# COMPACT_ATOMS: atom_id res chain seq x y z
N MET A 1 7.72 -13.62 4.50
CA MET A 1 7.21 -12.72 5.56
C MET A 1 7.89 -13.11 6.85
N LEU A 2 8.80 -12.27 7.35
CA LEU A 2 9.43 -12.47 8.66
C LEU A 2 8.51 -12.00 9.81
N ILE A 3 7.36 -11.37 9.50
CA ILE A 3 6.42 -10.80 10.50
C ILE A 3 5.94 -11.84 11.50
N LEU A 4 5.46 -13.00 11.04
CA LEU A 4 4.99 -14.07 11.95
C LEU A 4 6.13 -14.61 12.82
N LEU A 5 7.31 -14.80 12.24
CA LEU A 5 8.50 -15.20 12.97
C LEU A 5 8.86 -14.14 14.03
N GLY A 6 8.81 -12.86 13.67
CA GLY A 6 9.04 -11.73 14.56
C GLY A 6 8.07 -11.72 15.74
N TYR A 7 6.77 -11.90 15.49
CA TYR A 7 5.78 -12.01 16.58
C TYR A 7 6.05 -13.21 17.50
N LEU A 8 6.41 -14.37 16.95
CA LEU A 8 6.78 -15.53 17.76
C LEU A 8 8.02 -15.27 18.61
N VAL A 9 9.03 -14.59 18.05
CA VAL A 9 10.24 -14.19 18.79
C VAL A 9 9.88 -13.23 19.92
N VAL A 10 9.10 -12.17 19.66
CA VAL A 10 8.70 -11.18 20.67
C VAL A 10 7.88 -11.84 21.79
N ILE A 11 6.85 -12.61 21.45
CA ILE A 11 6.02 -13.31 22.44
C ILE A 11 6.89 -14.30 23.24
N GLY A 12 7.71 -15.09 22.55
CA GLY A 12 8.58 -16.09 23.19
C GLY A 12 9.59 -15.49 24.15
N THR A 13 10.24 -14.38 23.79
CA THR A 13 11.24 -13.74 24.66
C THR A 13 10.61 -12.99 25.82
N VAL A 14 9.50 -12.26 25.60
CA VAL A 14 8.82 -11.50 26.67
C VAL A 14 8.20 -12.44 27.71
N PHE A 15 7.36 -13.39 27.27
CA PHE A 15 6.71 -14.31 28.20
C PHE A 15 7.68 -15.35 28.74
N GLY A 16 8.58 -15.88 27.91
CA GLY A 16 9.60 -16.82 28.33
C GLY A 16 10.53 -16.21 29.39
N GLY A 17 11.01 -14.99 29.15
CA GLY A 17 11.83 -14.25 30.12
C GLY A 17 11.10 -14.00 31.44
N TYR A 18 9.82 -13.60 31.40
CA TYR A 18 9.02 -13.38 32.60
C TYR A 18 8.78 -14.65 33.42
N VAL A 19 8.56 -15.80 32.77
CA VAL A 19 8.44 -17.09 33.47
C VAL A 19 9.78 -17.55 34.02
N MET A 20 10.89 -17.33 33.30
CA MET A 20 12.23 -17.67 33.77
C MET A 20 12.63 -16.91 35.04
N THR A 21 12.13 -15.69 35.25
CA THR A 21 12.34 -14.94 36.49
C THR A 21 11.38 -15.34 37.63
N GLY A 22 10.54 -16.37 37.43
CA GLY A 22 9.56 -16.85 38.41
C GLY A 22 8.22 -16.11 38.38
N GLY A 23 7.98 -15.27 37.35
CA GLY A 23 6.73 -14.54 37.18
C GLY A 23 5.55 -15.46 36.83
N HIS A 24 4.39 -15.18 37.42
CA HIS A 24 3.14 -15.90 37.13
C HIS A 24 2.39 -15.17 36.02
N LEU A 25 2.18 -15.81 34.87
CA LEU A 25 1.55 -15.19 33.69
C LEU A 25 0.19 -14.53 33.98
N GLY A 26 -0.56 -15.02 34.98
CA GLY A 26 -1.81 -14.41 35.41
C GLY A 26 -1.65 -12.97 35.92
N ALA A 27 -0.49 -12.60 36.45
CA ALA A 27 -0.22 -11.23 36.90
C ALA A 27 -0.05 -10.23 35.74
N LEU A 28 0.26 -10.70 34.53
CA LEU A 28 0.31 -9.86 33.32
C LEU A 28 -1.09 -9.54 32.78
N TYR A 29 -2.11 -10.29 33.22
CA TYR A 29 -3.48 -10.07 32.78
C TYR A 29 -4.16 -9.01 33.67
N GLN A 30 -3.92 -7.75 33.35
CA GLN A 30 -4.54 -6.60 34.03
C GLN A 30 -5.52 -5.88 33.09
N PRO A 31 -6.83 -6.12 33.21
CA PRO A 31 -7.83 -5.49 32.34
C PRO A 31 -7.84 -3.96 32.41
N ALA A 32 -7.53 -3.39 33.57
CA ALA A 32 -7.47 -1.94 33.75
C ALA A 32 -6.34 -1.31 32.91
N GLU A 33 -5.13 -1.88 32.96
CA GLU A 33 -4.00 -1.40 32.14
C GLU A 33 -4.31 -1.50 30.64
N LEU A 34 -4.98 -2.56 30.19
CA LEU A 34 -5.39 -2.70 28.79
C LEU A 34 -6.36 -1.59 28.36
N VAL A 35 -7.28 -1.18 29.23
CA VAL A 35 -8.21 -0.08 28.96
C VAL A 35 -7.49 1.27 28.96
N ILE A 36 -6.57 1.50 29.90
CA ILE A 36 -5.81 2.75 29.98
C ILE A 36 -4.90 2.88 28.75
N ILE A 37 -4.03 1.90 28.51
CA ILE A 37 -3.03 1.94 27.44
C ILE A 37 -3.71 1.82 26.07
N GLY A 38 -4.59 0.83 25.91
CA GLY A 38 -5.28 0.58 24.64
C GLY A 38 -6.32 1.66 24.31
N GLY A 39 -7.08 2.11 25.31
CA GLY A 39 -8.06 3.20 25.16
C GLY A 39 -7.37 4.54 24.87
N ALA A 40 -6.28 4.86 25.57
CA ALA A 40 -5.49 6.05 25.28
C ALA A 40 -4.85 5.98 23.88
N GLY A 41 -4.32 4.82 23.48
CA GLY A 41 -3.77 4.62 22.13
C GLY A 41 -4.81 4.83 21.02
N ILE A 42 -6.00 4.24 21.16
CA ILE A 42 -7.10 4.44 20.21
C ILE A 42 -7.58 5.90 20.24
N GLY A 43 -7.70 6.51 21.42
CA GLY A 43 -8.10 7.90 21.57
C GLY A 43 -7.10 8.86 20.90
N ALA A 44 -5.80 8.65 21.14
CA ALA A 44 -4.73 9.43 20.53
C ALA A 44 -4.70 9.25 19.00
N PHE A 45 -4.94 8.03 18.51
CA PHE A 45 -5.09 7.78 17.09
C PHE A 45 -6.23 8.59 16.47
N ILE A 46 -7.40 8.61 17.11
CA ILE A 46 -8.58 9.36 16.62
C ILE A 46 -8.32 10.86 16.66
N VAL A 47 -7.74 11.38 17.74
CA VAL A 47 -7.46 12.82 17.91
C VAL A 47 -6.37 13.30 16.95
N GLY A 48 -5.35 12.49 16.71
CA GLY A 48 -4.21 12.83 15.86
C GLY A 48 -4.43 12.65 14.35
N ASN A 49 -5.57 12.12 13.91
CA ASN A 49 -5.81 11.78 12.51
C ASN A 49 -7.14 12.32 12.00
N ASN A 50 -7.19 12.64 10.70
CA ASN A 50 -8.44 12.98 10.03
C ASN A 50 -9.22 11.71 9.61
N GLY A 51 -10.50 11.87 9.25
CA GLY A 51 -11.36 10.75 8.88
C GLY A 51 -10.88 9.94 7.66
N LYS A 52 -10.14 10.57 6.72
CA LYS A 52 -9.56 9.86 5.56
C LYS A 52 -8.41 8.95 6.00
N ALA A 53 -7.50 9.47 6.82
CA ALA A 53 -6.38 8.73 7.40
C ALA A 53 -6.87 7.53 8.20
N ILE A 54 -7.83 7.73 9.11
CA ILE A 54 -8.46 6.65 9.91
C ILE A 54 -9.00 5.54 8.98
N LYS A 55 -9.78 5.92 7.96
CA LYS A 55 -10.35 4.96 7.01
C LYS A 55 -9.28 4.25 6.18
N GLY A 56 -8.24 4.95 5.76
CA GLY A 56 -7.08 4.41 5.05
C GLY A 56 -6.35 3.37 5.88
N THR A 57 -6.04 3.72 7.13
CA THR A 57 -5.42 2.81 8.10
C THR A 57 -6.23 1.54 8.31
N MET A 58 -7.53 1.66 8.54
CA MET A 58 -8.40 0.49 8.74
C MET A 58 -8.44 -0.44 7.50
N LYS A 59 -8.35 0.12 6.29
CA LYS A 59 -8.24 -0.66 5.05
C LYS A 59 -6.85 -1.31 4.86
N ALA A 60 -5.80 -0.71 5.42
CA ALA A 60 -4.43 -1.21 5.31
C ALA A 60 -4.15 -2.42 6.23
N ILE A 61 -4.79 -2.50 7.41
CA ILE A 61 -4.61 -3.61 8.37
C ILE A 61 -4.70 -5.01 7.72
N PRO A 62 -5.77 -5.37 6.97
CA PRO A 62 -5.84 -6.70 6.36
C PRO A 62 -4.79 -6.94 5.27
N LEU A 63 -4.19 -5.88 4.70
CA LEU A 63 -3.12 -6.01 3.70
C LEU A 63 -1.79 -6.44 4.32
N LEU A 64 -1.55 -6.14 5.61
CA LEU A 64 -0.33 -6.53 6.33
C LEU A 64 -0.12 -8.06 6.38
N PHE A 65 -1.22 -8.81 6.36
CA PHE A 65 -1.21 -10.28 6.37
C PHE A 65 -1.16 -10.88 4.97
N ARG A 66 -1.26 -10.07 3.92
CA ARG A 66 -1.23 -10.52 2.53
C ARG A 66 0.16 -10.33 1.93
N ARG A 67 0.51 -11.20 0.99
CA ARG A 67 1.74 -11.03 0.20
C ARG A 67 1.57 -9.85 -0.74
N SER A 68 2.66 -9.11 -0.97
CA SER A 68 2.70 -8.06 -2.01
C SER A 68 2.28 -8.63 -3.36
N LYS A 69 1.43 -7.87 -4.07
CA LYS A 69 1.01 -8.16 -5.45
C LYS A 69 2.14 -7.87 -6.45
N TYR A 70 3.07 -6.98 -6.09
CA TYR A 70 4.22 -6.60 -6.90
C TYR A 70 5.31 -7.67 -6.78
N THR A 71 5.24 -8.64 -7.69
CA THR A 71 6.19 -9.73 -7.81
C THR A 71 7.03 -9.57 -9.07
N LYS A 72 8.15 -10.31 -9.18
CA LYS A 72 8.94 -10.35 -10.42
C LYS A 72 8.08 -10.62 -11.65
N SER A 73 7.07 -11.50 -11.55
CA SER A 73 6.15 -11.78 -12.66
C SER A 73 5.30 -10.58 -13.04
N MET A 74 4.87 -9.76 -12.07
CA MET A 74 4.14 -8.52 -12.35
C MET A 74 5.02 -7.54 -13.13
N TYR A 75 6.27 -7.34 -12.70
CA TYR A 75 7.21 -6.45 -13.41
C TYR A 75 7.49 -6.93 -14.84
N MET A 76 7.66 -8.25 -15.04
CA MET A 76 7.86 -8.80 -16.38
C MET A 76 6.63 -8.60 -17.28
N ASP A 77 5.42 -8.81 -16.74
CA ASP A 77 4.19 -8.53 -17.46
C ASP A 77 4.08 -7.06 -17.84
N LEU A 78 4.39 -6.16 -16.92
CA LEU A 78 4.33 -4.71 -17.14
C LEU A 78 5.27 -4.28 -18.27
N LEU A 79 6.52 -4.71 -18.21
CA LEU A 79 7.50 -4.41 -19.26
C LEU A 79 7.08 -5.00 -20.62
N ALA A 80 6.53 -6.22 -20.63
CA ALA A 80 6.04 -6.85 -21.85
C ALA A 80 4.81 -6.14 -22.42
N LEU A 81 3.87 -5.71 -21.57
CA LEU A 81 2.71 -4.91 -21.96
C LEU A 81 3.14 -3.60 -22.60
N LEU A 82 4.00 -2.83 -21.92
CA LEU A 82 4.52 -1.56 -22.42
C LEU A 82 5.25 -1.75 -23.76
N TYR A 83 6.07 -2.80 -23.89
CA TYR A 83 6.71 -3.13 -25.16
C TYR A 83 5.70 -3.38 -26.28
N ARG A 84 4.64 -4.17 -26.03
CA ARG A 84 3.61 -4.47 -27.05
C ARG A 84 2.85 -3.21 -27.47
N LEU A 85 2.50 -2.34 -26.53
CA LEU A 85 1.84 -1.07 -26.81
C LEU A 85 2.74 -0.16 -27.66
N MET A 86 4.01 0.00 -27.28
CA MET A 86 4.97 0.82 -28.03
C MET A 86 5.29 0.22 -29.40
N ALA A 87 5.39 -1.10 -29.51
CA ALA A 87 5.60 -1.78 -30.79
C ALA A 87 4.43 -1.58 -31.75
N LYS A 88 3.18 -1.69 -31.26
CA LYS A 88 1.98 -1.42 -32.06
C LYS A 88 1.93 0.05 -32.48
N SER A 89 2.17 0.99 -31.56
CA SER A 89 2.25 2.42 -31.87
C SER A 89 3.29 2.73 -32.95
N ARG A 90 4.48 2.11 -32.86
CA ARG A 90 5.54 2.30 -33.87
C ARG A 90 5.19 1.73 -35.25
N GLN A 91 4.46 0.62 -35.30
CA GLN A 91 4.12 -0.05 -36.57
C GLN A 91 2.86 0.51 -37.24
N GLN A 92 1.85 0.86 -36.44
CA GLN A 92 0.49 1.20 -36.90
C GLN A 92 0.11 2.66 -36.60
N GLY A 93 1.01 3.41 -35.96
CA GLY A 93 0.78 4.79 -35.52
C GLY A 93 0.15 4.88 -34.13
N MET A 94 0.31 6.03 -33.47
CA MET A 94 -0.11 6.24 -32.08
C MET A 94 -1.63 6.10 -31.87
N PHE A 95 -2.44 6.59 -32.82
CA PHE A 95 -3.91 6.46 -32.80
C PHE A 95 -4.39 5.00 -32.83
N SER A 96 -3.58 4.04 -33.28
CA SER A 96 -3.96 2.63 -33.29
C SER A 96 -4.20 2.05 -31.89
N LEU A 97 -3.67 2.73 -30.85
CA LEU A 97 -3.83 2.35 -29.44
C LEU A 97 -5.13 2.86 -28.81
N GLU A 98 -5.84 3.79 -29.44
CA GLU A 98 -7.02 4.47 -28.85
C GLU A 98 -8.08 3.46 -28.39
N ARG A 99 -8.41 2.48 -29.25
CA ARG A 99 -9.35 1.41 -28.88
C ARG A 99 -8.86 0.57 -27.70
N ASP A 100 -7.56 0.32 -27.62
CA ASP A 100 -6.99 -0.50 -26.54
C ASP A 100 -7.04 0.21 -25.19
N ILE A 101 -6.81 1.53 -25.18
CA ILE A 101 -6.78 2.32 -23.94
C ILE A 101 -8.17 2.78 -23.49
N GLU A 102 -9.11 3.00 -24.42
CA GLU A 102 -10.49 3.34 -24.06
C GLU A 102 -11.23 2.15 -23.45
N ASN A 103 -10.93 0.93 -23.94
CA ASN A 103 -11.54 -0.30 -23.44
C ASN A 103 -10.48 -1.38 -23.17
N PRO A 104 -9.64 -1.23 -22.12
CA PRO A 104 -8.55 -2.15 -21.83
C PRO A 104 -9.04 -3.57 -21.53
N LYS A 105 -10.27 -3.74 -21.04
CA LYS A 105 -10.85 -5.06 -20.78
C LYS A 105 -11.21 -5.82 -22.07
N GLU A 106 -11.44 -5.12 -23.17
CA GLU A 106 -11.76 -5.69 -24.48
C GLU A 106 -10.54 -5.75 -25.40
N SER A 107 -9.42 -5.14 -25.00
CA SER A 107 -8.17 -5.16 -25.75
C SER A 107 -7.50 -6.52 -25.69
N GLU A 108 -7.14 -7.07 -26.85
CA GLU A 108 -6.34 -8.30 -26.96
C GLU A 108 -4.95 -8.16 -26.31
N ILE A 109 -4.38 -6.95 -26.33
CA ILE A 109 -3.08 -6.67 -25.73
C ILE A 109 -3.20 -6.80 -24.21
N PHE A 110 -4.12 -6.07 -23.59
CA PHE A 110 -4.31 -6.11 -22.13
C PHE A 110 -4.88 -7.44 -21.64
N ALA A 111 -5.73 -8.12 -22.40
CA ALA A 111 -6.24 -9.46 -22.07
C ALA A 111 -5.12 -10.50 -21.89
N SER A 112 -3.96 -10.28 -22.52
CA SER A 112 -2.78 -11.13 -22.34
C SER A 112 -2.10 -10.95 -20.97
N TYR A 113 -2.48 -9.92 -20.19
CA TYR A 113 -1.86 -9.55 -18.91
C TYR A 113 -2.90 -9.39 -17.79
N PRO A 114 -3.55 -10.50 -17.36
CA PRO A 114 -4.63 -10.46 -16.37
C PRO A 114 -4.21 -9.92 -15.00
N ARG A 115 -2.92 -10.01 -14.65
CA ARG A 115 -2.38 -9.44 -13.41
C ARG A 115 -2.46 -7.91 -13.39
N ILE A 116 -2.21 -7.27 -14.53
CA ILE A 116 -2.30 -5.81 -14.69
C ILE A 116 -3.77 -5.39 -14.75
N LEU A 117 -4.62 -6.13 -15.47
CA LEU A 117 -6.06 -5.87 -15.51
C LEU A 117 -6.73 -5.96 -14.13
N ALA A 118 -6.17 -6.73 -13.20
CA ALA A 118 -6.65 -6.84 -11.83
C ALA A 118 -6.18 -5.71 -10.90
N ASP A 119 -5.24 -4.87 -11.35
CA ASP A 119 -4.70 -3.73 -10.61
C ASP A 119 -5.17 -2.43 -11.27
N ALA A 120 -6.30 -1.91 -10.77
CA ALA A 120 -6.92 -0.71 -11.32
C ALA A 120 -5.99 0.50 -11.28
N VAL A 121 -5.19 0.69 -10.21
CA VAL A 121 -4.30 1.85 -10.08
C VAL A 121 -3.24 1.83 -11.17
N MET A 122 -2.60 0.67 -11.38
CA MET A 122 -1.60 0.53 -12.45
C MET A 122 -2.22 0.67 -13.84
N LEU A 123 -3.41 0.10 -14.04
CA LEU A 123 -4.10 0.14 -15.32
C LEU A 123 -4.51 1.58 -15.69
N ASP A 124 -5.14 2.28 -14.75
CA ASP A 124 -5.61 3.66 -14.92
C ASP A 124 -4.44 4.59 -15.21
N PHE A 125 -3.33 4.47 -14.46
CA PHE A 125 -2.10 5.21 -14.72
C PHE A 125 -1.60 5.02 -16.16
N ILE A 126 -1.44 3.77 -16.61
CA ILE A 126 -0.96 3.49 -17.99
C ILE A 126 -1.92 4.06 -19.04
N VAL A 127 -3.22 3.84 -18.87
CA VAL A 127 -4.25 4.24 -19.83
C VAL A 127 -4.38 5.75 -19.93
N ASP A 128 -4.43 6.44 -18.79
CA ASP A 128 -4.65 7.88 -18.73
C ASP A 128 -3.47 8.66 -19.32
N TYR A 129 -2.22 8.26 -19.04
CA TYR A 129 -1.06 8.88 -19.67
C TYR A 129 -0.95 8.56 -21.16
N LEU A 130 -1.29 7.35 -21.60
CA LEU A 130 -1.37 7.06 -23.04
C LEU A 130 -2.46 7.90 -23.72
N ARG A 131 -3.60 8.14 -23.07
CA ARG A 131 -4.67 9.01 -23.57
C ARG A 131 -4.18 10.44 -23.74
N LEU A 132 -3.44 10.96 -22.77
CA LEU A 132 -2.83 12.30 -22.83
C LEU A 132 -1.82 12.40 -23.98
N ILE A 133 -0.97 11.38 -24.18
CA ILE A 133 0.00 11.32 -25.28
C ILE A 133 -0.71 11.29 -26.64
N ILE A 134 -1.75 10.46 -26.81
CA ILE A 134 -2.52 10.37 -28.07
C ILE A 134 -3.25 11.68 -28.38
N SER A 135 -3.80 12.33 -27.36
CA SER A 135 -4.52 13.59 -27.51
C SER A 135 -3.63 14.74 -27.99
N GLY A 136 -2.30 14.61 -27.91
CA GLY A 136 -1.33 15.56 -28.46
C GLY A 136 -1.33 16.95 -27.82
N ASN A 137 -2.00 17.12 -26.68
CA ASN A 137 -2.27 18.43 -26.08
C ASN A 137 -1.20 18.91 -25.09
N MET A 138 -0.18 18.11 -24.77
CA MET A 138 0.85 18.45 -23.78
C MET A 138 2.26 18.10 -24.25
N ASN A 139 3.24 18.89 -23.80
CA ASN A 139 4.65 18.63 -24.07
C ASN A 139 5.12 17.38 -23.31
N THR A 140 6.08 16.63 -23.85
CA THR A 140 6.65 15.44 -23.19
C THR A 140 7.20 15.73 -21.80
N PHE A 141 7.82 16.91 -21.60
CA PHE A 141 8.32 17.32 -20.29
C PHE A 141 7.20 17.61 -19.28
N GLU A 142 6.05 18.10 -19.74
CA GLU A 142 4.89 18.34 -18.87
C GLU A 142 4.24 17.01 -18.45
N ILE A 143 4.19 16.05 -19.37
CA ILE A 143 3.71 14.69 -19.09
C ILE A 143 4.60 14.01 -18.05
N GLU A 144 5.92 14.08 -18.23
CA GLU A 144 6.89 13.54 -17.27
C GLU A 144 6.73 14.16 -15.88
N ALA A 145 6.69 15.49 -15.79
CA ALA A 145 6.49 16.17 -14.52
C ALA A 145 5.15 15.80 -13.85
N LEU A 146 4.09 15.62 -14.64
CA LEU A 146 2.79 15.18 -14.14
C LEU A 146 2.84 13.73 -13.65
N MET A 147 3.54 12.83 -14.35
CA MET A 147 3.76 11.45 -13.93
C MET A 147 4.50 11.38 -12.59
N ASP A 148 5.57 12.16 -12.44
CA ASP A 148 6.35 12.20 -11.20
C ASP A 148 5.52 12.73 -10.03
N GLU A 149 4.77 13.82 -10.23
CA GLU A 149 3.89 14.40 -9.20
C GLU A 149 2.79 13.42 -8.75
N GLU A 150 2.18 12.69 -9.69
CA GLU A 150 1.16 11.69 -9.37
C GLU A 150 1.76 10.53 -8.57
N ILE A 151 2.96 10.06 -8.94
CA ILE A 151 3.67 9.00 -8.21
C ILE A 151 4.02 9.46 -6.79
N GLU A 152 4.58 10.66 -6.63
CA GLU A 152 4.96 11.22 -5.33
C GLU A 152 3.72 11.41 -4.43
N THR A 153 2.64 11.93 -5.00
CA THR A 153 1.37 12.09 -4.28
C THR A 153 0.85 10.74 -3.81
N HIS A 154 0.85 9.72 -4.68
CA HIS A 154 0.42 8.38 -4.32
C HIS A 154 1.29 7.74 -3.23
N GLU A 155 2.61 7.92 -3.30
CA GLU A 155 3.53 7.44 -2.27
C GLU A 155 3.24 8.12 -0.93
N SER A 156 3.12 9.45 -0.91
CA SER A 156 2.79 10.23 0.28
C SER A 156 1.47 9.78 0.91
N GLU A 157 0.42 9.59 0.11
CA GLU A 157 -0.88 9.11 0.60
C GLU A 157 -0.82 7.68 1.13
N ALA A 158 -0.01 6.81 0.50
CA ALA A 158 0.18 5.43 0.93
C ALA A 158 0.97 5.31 2.24
N GLU A 159 1.82 6.29 2.57
CA GLU A 159 2.57 6.33 3.83
C GLU A 159 1.72 6.77 5.03
N VAL A 160 0.66 7.56 4.82
CA VAL A 160 -0.19 8.08 5.91
C VAL A 160 -0.62 6.97 6.89
N PRO A 161 -1.19 5.83 6.46
CA PRO A 161 -1.51 4.72 7.35
C PRO A 161 -0.36 4.21 8.22
N ALA A 162 0.83 4.10 7.64
CA ALA A 162 2.02 3.59 8.32
C ALA A 162 2.50 4.58 9.38
N ASN A 163 2.59 5.86 9.01
CA ASN A 163 2.98 6.94 9.91
C ASN A 163 2.00 7.08 11.08
N SER A 164 0.68 6.99 10.82
CA SER A 164 -0.33 7.04 11.87
C SER A 164 -0.21 5.86 12.85
N LEU A 165 0.13 4.65 12.38
CA LEU A 165 0.37 3.49 13.26
C LEU A 165 1.66 3.62 14.05
N ALA A 166 2.74 4.08 13.41
CA ALA A 166 4.03 4.26 14.04
C ALA A 166 3.92 5.24 15.21
N MET A 167 3.26 6.38 15.01
CA MET A 167 3.02 7.38 16.05
C MET A 167 2.25 6.81 17.25
N VAL A 168 1.24 5.96 17.02
CA VAL A 168 0.52 5.28 18.12
C VAL A 168 1.47 4.33 18.84
N GLY A 169 2.23 3.52 18.10
CA GLY A 169 3.24 2.61 18.67
C GLY A 169 4.26 3.32 19.57
N ASP A 170 4.78 4.46 19.11
CA ASP A 170 5.76 5.28 19.85
C ASP A 170 5.16 5.92 21.11
N SER A 171 3.84 6.12 21.14
CA SER A 171 3.14 6.67 22.30
C SER A 171 2.77 5.62 23.36
N LEU A 172 2.76 4.33 23.03
CA LEU A 172 2.37 3.26 23.96
C LEU A 172 3.20 3.23 25.26
N PRO A 173 4.54 3.43 25.25
CA PRO A 173 5.33 3.51 26.49
C PRO A 173 4.89 4.65 27.39
N ALA A 174 4.52 5.81 26.83
CA ALA A 174 4.08 6.97 27.61
C ALA A 174 2.73 6.69 28.30
N PHE A 175 1.80 6.02 27.61
CA PHE A 175 0.55 5.58 28.22
C PHE A 175 0.76 4.51 29.29
N GLY A 176 1.76 3.64 29.11
CA GLY A 176 2.16 2.66 30.12
C GLY A 176 2.74 3.28 31.40
N ILE A 177 3.25 4.51 31.37
CA ILE A 177 3.68 5.24 32.59
C ILE A 177 2.46 5.76 33.38
N VAL A 178 1.34 5.99 32.70
CA VAL A 178 0.10 6.49 33.32
C VAL A 178 -0.74 5.36 33.92
N ALA A 179 -0.61 4.15 33.37
CA ALA A 179 -1.27 2.92 33.82
C ALA A 179 -0.60 2.35 35.08
#